data_AF-A0A7W7H3F0-F1
#
_entry.id   AF-A0A7W7H3F0-F1
#
_cell.length_a   1.000
_cell.length_b   1.000
_cell.length_c   1.000
_cell.angle_alpha   90.00
_cell.angle_beta   90.00
_cell.angle_gamma   90.00
#
_symmetry.space_group_name_H-M   'P 1'
#
loop_
_entity.id
_entity.type
_entity.pdbx_description
1 polymer ?
#
loop_
_entity_poly.entity_id
_entity_poly.type
_entity_poly.pdbx_seq_one_letter_code
_entity_poly.pdbx_strand_id
1 'polypeptide(L)' 'MDTGRSTDADPSDVRTREDAVRVIEAMAADLRRHPDAWENATLDRFLEALAAVVEDGTAEPSWRTFAELLVAASGYE' A
#
# COMPACT_ATOMS: atom_id res chain seq x y z
N MET A 1 1.79 -6.09 23.91
CA MET A 1 0.92 -5.39 22.96
C MET A 1 1.10 -6.11 21.65
N ASP A 2 0.07 -6.80 21.16
CA ASP A 2 0.07 -7.32 19.78
C ASP A 2 -0.11 -6.11 18.88
N THR A 3 1.00 -5.49 18.49
CA THR A 3 1.02 -4.53 17.38
C THR A 3 0.67 -5.31 16.12
N GLY A 4 -0.33 -4.87 15.37
CA GLY A 4 -0.77 -5.54 14.15
C GLY A 4 0.39 -5.79 13.17
N ARG A 5 0.19 -6.71 12.24
CA ARG A 5 1.19 -7.08 11.22
C ARG A 5 1.02 -6.26 9.94
N SER A 6 2.11 -6.12 9.19
CA SER A 6 2.09 -5.69 7.79
C SER A 6 1.76 -6.85 6.84
N THR A 7 1.46 -6.54 5.57
CA THR A 7 1.27 -7.53 4.50
C THR A 7 2.53 -8.41 4.29
N ASP A 8 2.33 -9.65 3.84
CA ASP A 8 3.43 -10.55 3.40
C ASP A 8 3.82 -10.37 1.92
N ALA A 9 3.26 -9.38 1.22
CA ALA A 9 3.59 -9.16 -0.19
C ALA A 9 5.06 -8.73 -0.35
N ASP A 10 5.80 -9.42 -1.22
CA ASP A 10 7.21 -9.15 -1.49
C ASP A 10 7.36 -8.20 -2.71
N PRO A 11 7.88 -6.97 -2.52
CA PRO A 11 8.07 -6.02 -3.61
C PRO A 11 9.41 -6.18 -4.35
N SER A 12 10.32 -7.06 -3.90
CA SER A 12 11.71 -7.11 -4.38
C SER A 12 11.87 -7.49 -5.86
N ASP A 13 10.86 -8.16 -6.43
CA ASP A 13 10.84 -8.60 -7.83
C ASP A 13 9.97 -7.74 -8.76
N VAL A 14 9.43 -6.60 -8.30
CA VAL A 14 8.56 -5.74 -9.12
C VAL A 14 9.35 -5.04 -10.23
N ARG A 15 9.04 -5.36 -11.50
CA ARG A 15 9.70 -4.77 -12.68
C ARG A 15 8.72 -4.19 -13.69
N THR A 16 7.46 -4.60 -13.65
CA THR A 16 6.42 -4.13 -14.58
C THR A 16 5.19 -3.61 -13.84
N ARG A 17 4.30 -2.96 -14.61
CA ARG A 17 2.98 -2.54 -14.11
C ARG A 17 2.18 -3.73 -13.58
N GLU A 18 2.24 -4.87 -14.28
CA GLU A 18 1.56 -6.09 -13.89
C GLU A 18 2.09 -6.65 -12.57
N ASP A 19 3.40 -6.54 -12.32
CA ASP A 19 3.98 -6.95 -11.04
C ASP A 19 3.45 -6.07 -9.88
N ALA A 20 3.38 -4.75 -10.11
CA ALA A 20 2.80 -3.82 -9.13
C ALA A 20 1.31 -4.10 -8.86
N VAL A 21 0.53 -4.42 -9.91
CA VAL A 21 -0.89 -4.82 -9.76
C VAL A 21 -1.01 -6.07 -8.90
N ARG A 22 -0.16 -7.09 -9.12
CA ARG A 22 -0.19 -8.33 -8.32
C ARG A 22 0.11 -8.06 -6.84
N VAL A 23 1.04 -7.16 -6.53
CA VAL A 23 1.32 -6.75 -5.14
C VAL A 23 0.08 -6.09 -4.52
N ILE A 24 -0.54 -5.14 -5.21
CA ILE A 24 -1.74 -4.44 -4.71
C ILE A 24 -2.90 -5.43 -4.49
N GLU A 25 -3.13 -6.36 -5.41
CA GLU A 25 -4.16 -7.39 -5.28
C GLU A 25 -3.89 -8.34 -4.11
N ALA A 26 -2.63 -8.73 -3.91
CA ALA A 26 -2.22 -9.56 -2.78
C ALA A 26 -2.45 -8.85 -1.44
N MET A 27 -2.09 -7.57 -1.34
CA MET A 27 -2.35 -6.72 -0.17
C MET A 27 -3.85 -6.63 0.13
N ALA A 28 -4.67 -6.32 -0.87
CA ALA A 28 -6.12 -6.24 -0.70
C ALA A 28 -6.74 -7.59 -0.30
N ALA A 29 -6.23 -8.70 -0.86
CA ALA A 29 -6.69 -10.03 -0.51
C ALA A 29 -6.29 -10.44 0.93
N ASP A 30 -5.09 -10.08 1.38
CA ASP A 30 -4.63 -10.31 2.75
C ASP A 30 -5.46 -9.51 3.75
N LEU A 31 -5.67 -8.21 3.51
CA LEU A 31 -6.52 -7.36 4.35
C LEU A 31 -7.95 -7.90 4.46
N ARG A 32 -8.54 -8.35 3.36
CA ARG A 32 -9.90 -8.95 3.39
C ARG A 32 -9.97 -10.25 4.19
N ARG A 33 -8.89 -11.05 4.20
CA ARG A 33 -8.83 -12.31 4.97
C ARG A 33 -8.51 -12.07 6.44
N HIS A 34 -7.76 -11.02 6.75
CA HIS A 34 -7.23 -10.73 8.08
C HIS A 34 -7.44 -9.25 8.48
N PRO A 35 -8.69 -8.74 8.49
CA PRO A 35 -8.95 -7.31 8.68
C PRO A 35 -8.49 -6.79 10.04
N ASP A 36 -8.58 -7.61 11.10
CA ASP A 36 -8.18 -7.22 12.45
C ASP A 36 -6.68 -7.42 12.71
N ALA A 37 -5.95 -8.06 11.78
CA ALA A 37 -4.53 -8.31 11.94
C ALA A 37 -3.67 -7.13 11.49
N TRP A 38 -4.18 -6.27 10.61
CA TRP A 38 -3.46 -5.10 10.10
C TRP A 38 -3.52 -3.96 11.10
N GLU A 39 -2.39 -3.34 11.39
CA GLU A 39 -2.34 -2.15 12.24
C GLU A 39 -3.12 -0.97 11.63
N ASN A 40 -3.06 -0.84 10.30
CA ASN A 40 -3.71 0.22 9.51
C ASN A 40 -4.77 -0.35 8.57
N ALA A 41 -5.76 -1.05 9.15
CA ALA A 41 -6.76 -1.81 8.40
C ALA A 41 -7.85 -0.96 7.68
N THR A 42 -8.00 0.32 8.05
CA THR A 42 -8.95 1.25 7.44
C THR A 42 -8.26 2.18 6.46
N LEU A 43 -8.97 2.66 5.44
CA LEU A 43 -8.37 3.47 4.37
C LEU A 43 -7.74 4.78 4.90
N ASP A 44 -8.39 5.44 5.86
CA ASP A 44 -7.87 6.63 6.54
C ASP A 44 -6.52 6.34 7.23
N ARG A 45 -6.45 5.30 8.06
CA ARG A 45 -5.20 4.90 8.74
C ARG A 45 -4.11 4.45 7.77
N PHE A 46 -4.49 3.72 6.72
CA PHE A 46 -3.56 3.29 5.69
C PHE A 46 -2.92 4.48 4.97
N LEU A 47 -3.72 5.49 4.61
CA LEU A 47 -3.22 6.69 3.95
C LEU A 47 -2.34 7.54 4.88
N GLU A 48 -2.69 7.66 6.17
CA GLU A 48 -1.84 8.32 7.18
C GLU A 48 -0.48 7.62 7.32
N ALA A 49 -0.47 6.30 7.46
CA ALA A 49 0.76 5.51 7.56
C ALA A 49 1.59 5.57 6.27
N LEU A 50 0.95 5.54 5.10
CA LEU A 50 1.61 5.66 3.80
C LEU A 50 2.32 7.01 3.66
N ALA A 51 1.70 8.10 4.11
CA ALA A 51 2.31 9.43 4.11
C ALA A 51 3.56 9.48 4.98
N ALA A 52 3.51 8.93 6.20
CA ALA A 52 4.66 8.88 7.12
C ALA A 52 5.82 8.06 6.54
N VAL A 53 5.54 6.88 5.96
CA VAL A 53 6.57 6.03 5.33
C VAL A 53 7.22 6.70 4.12
N VAL A 54 6.44 7.45 3.33
CA VAL A 54 6.95 8.20 2.18
C VAL A 54 7.82 9.37 2.62
N GLU A 55 7.45 10.09 3.68
CA GLU A 55 8.22 11.20 4.23
C GLU A 55 9.58 10.75 4.78
N ASP A 56 9.64 9.56 5.39
CA ASP A 56 10.88 8.97 5.95
C ASP A 56 11.77 8.28 4.89
N GLY A 57 11.22 7.99 3.69
CA GLY A 57 11.91 7.23 2.64
C GLY A 57 12.94 8.06 1.85
N THR A 58 14.05 7.42 1.45
CA THR A 58 15.12 8.08 0.66
C THR A 58 15.05 7.83 -0.85
N ALA A 59 14.06 7.09 -1.34
CA ALA A 59 13.92 6.72 -2.75
C ALA A 59 12.93 7.66 -3.46
N GLU A 60 13.35 8.27 -4.56
CA GLU A 60 12.53 9.15 -5.41
C GLU A 60 12.00 8.40 -6.64
N PRO A 61 10.87 7.70 -6.57
CA PRO A 61 10.03 7.60 -7.74
C PRO A 61 9.47 8.99 -8.04
N SER A 62 8.95 9.19 -9.25
CA SER A 62 8.16 10.38 -9.58
C SER A 62 7.01 10.55 -8.56
N TRP A 63 7.20 11.40 -7.53
CA TRP A 63 6.20 11.68 -6.49
C TRP A 63 4.87 12.16 -7.09
N ARG A 64 4.95 12.85 -8.23
CA ARG A 64 3.79 13.21 -9.05
C ARG A 64 3.03 11.97 -9.49
N THR A 65 3.70 10.99 -10.11
CA THR A 65 3.05 9.76 -10.58
C THR A 65 2.44 8.98 -9.42
N PHE A 66 3.12 8.94 -8.28
CA PHE A 66 2.58 8.31 -7.07
C PHE A 66 1.28 8.99 -6.59
N ALA A 67 1.28 10.32 -6.49
CA ALA A 67 0.08 11.06 -6.09
C ALA A 67 -1.06 10.95 -7.12
N GLU A 68 -0.75 11.01 -8.42
CA GLU A 68 -1.72 10.84 -9.51
C GLU A 68 -2.41 9.46 -9.43
N LEU A 69 -1.67 8.40 -9.13
CA LEU A 69 -2.24 7.06 -8.95
C LEU A 69 -3.19 6.98 -7.75
N LEU A 70 -2.82 7.57 -6.60
CA LEU A 70 -3.69 7.62 -5.42
C LEU A 70 -4.99 8.38 -5.69
N VAL A 71 -4.88 9.55 -6.32
CA VAL A 71 -6.04 10.37 -6.68
C VAL A 71 -6.93 9.61 -7.68
N ALA A 72 -6.35 9.03 -8.73
CA ALA A 72 -7.10 8.24 -9.71
C ALA A 72 -7.83 7.05 -9.07
N ALA A 73 -7.18 6.34 -8.14
CA ALA A 73 -7.78 5.20 -7.44
C ALA A 73 -8.99 5.59 -6.57
N SER A 74 -9.01 6.81 -6.03
CA SER A 74 -10.13 7.28 -5.19
C SER A 74 -11.44 7.49 -5.95
N GLY A 75 -11.37 7.73 -7.27
CA GLY A 75 -12.53 7.93 -8.16
C GLY A 75 -12.74 6.83 -9.20
N TYR A 76 -12.03 5.71 -9.08
CA TYR A 76 -12.14 4.57 -9.99
C TYR A 76 -13.35 3.70 -9.58
N GLU A 77 -14.31 3.51 -10.49
CA GLU A 77 -15.51 2.64 -10.33
C GLU A 77 -15.25 1.20 -10.80
#